data_AF-T2KM39-F1
#
_entry.id   AF-T2KM39-F1
#
_cell.length_a   1.000
_cell.length_b   1.000
_cell.length_c   1.000
_cell.angle_alpha   90.00
_cell.angle_beta   90.00
_cell.angle_gamma   90.00
#
_symmetry.space_group_name_H-M   'P 1'
#
loop_
_entity.id
_entity.type
_entity.pdbx_description
1 polymer ?
#
loop_
_entity_poly.entity_id
_entity_poly.type
_entity_poly.pdbx_seq_one_letter_code
_entity_poly.pdbx_strand_id
1 'polypeptide(L)' 'MMQEHDNEGVRFRQIAEITNDYTPPADGCNTYKVTFAMLQEFEQDLHLHIHLENNILFPAAEKLESEFC' A
#
# COMPACT_ATOMS: atom_id res chain seq x y z
N MET A 1 -5.03 7.11 11.34
CA MET A 1 -5.64 6.50 10.13
C MET A 1 -5.24 7.24 8.86
N MET A 2 -5.92 8.31 8.40
CA MET A 2 -5.58 8.94 7.09
C MET A 2 -4.12 9.40 6.98
N GLN A 3 -3.60 10.07 8.01
CA GLN A 3 -2.19 10.48 8.04
C GLN A 3 -1.21 9.29 8.07
N GLU A 4 -1.62 8.16 8.65
CA GLU A 4 -0.82 6.93 8.62
C GLU A 4 -0.82 6.32 7.22
N HIS A 5 -1.94 6.34 6.50
CA HIS A 5 -2.01 5.91 5.10
C HIS A 5 -1.11 6.73 4.18
N ASP A 6 -1.06 8.05 4.36
CA ASP A 6 -0.15 8.91 3.59
C ASP A 6 1.32 8.56 3.86
N ASN A 7 1.67 8.29 5.12
CA ASN A 7 3.01 7.86 5.49
C ASN A 7 3.37 6.51 4.85
N GLU A 8 2.45 5.55 4.83
CA GLU A 8 2.69 4.26 4.17
C GLU A 8 2.85 4.43 2.65
N GLY A 9 2.07 5.29 2.01
CA GLY A 9 2.27 5.62 0.59
C GLY A 9 3.64 6.26 0.30
N VAL A 10 4.17 7.07 1.22
CA VAL A 10 5.56 7.60 1.11
C VAL A 10 6.58 6.46 1.23
N ARG A 11 6.41 5.53 2.18
CA ARG A 11 7.32 4.40 2.37
C ARG A 11 7.37 3.50 1.14
N PHE A 12 6.23 3.18 0.54
CA PHE A 12 6.19 2.33 -0.65
C PHE A 12 6.82 3.00 -1.88
N ARG A 13 6.67 4.32 -2.04
CA ARG A 13 7.45 5.06 -3.05
C ARG A 13 8.95 4.95 -2.84
N GLN A 14 9.43 5.04 -1.60
CA GLN A 14 10.85 4.86 -1.30
C GLN A 14 11.32 3.44 -1.58
N ILE A 15 10.49 2.43 -1.27
CA ILE A 15 10.77 1.03 -1.58
C ILE A 15 10.88 0.82 -3.09
N ALA A 16 9.95 1.34 -3.88
CA ALA A 16 9.99 1.27 -5.34
C ALA A 16 11.29 1.90 -5.88
N GLU A 17 11.67 3.07 -5.38
CA GLU A 17 12.91 3.77 -5.79
C GLU A 17 14.17 2.94 -5.50
N ILE A 18 14.35 2.43 -4.28
CA ILE A 18 15.56 1.66 -3.91
C ILE A 18 15.61 0.28 -4.55
N THR A 19 14.47 -0.25 -4.99
CA THR A 19 14.38 -1.55 -5.68
C THR A 19 14.39 -1.43 -7.20
N ASN A 20 14.54 -0.20 -7.74
CA ASN A 20 14.42 0.09 -9.16
C ASN A 20 13.10 -0.46 -9.75
N ASP A 21 11.98 -0.01 -9.19
CA ASP A 21 10.63 -0.44 -9.52
C ASP A 21 10.45 -1.96 -9.42
N TYR A 22 10.93 -2.54 -8.32
CA TYR A 22 10.89 -4.00 -8.08
C TYR A 22 11.58 -4.81 -9.18
N THR A 23 12.65 -4.28 -9.79
CA THR A 23 13.43 -4.98 -10.81
C THR A 23 14.58 -5.77 -10.18
N PRO A 24 14.55 -7.11 -10.19
CA PRO A 24 15.65 -7.92 -9.67
C PRO A 24 16.93 -7.73 -10.51
N PRO A 25 18.13 -7.76 -9.91
CA PRO A 25 19.38 -7.72 -10.66
C PRO A 25 19.55 -8.98 -11.53
N ALA A 26 20.37 -8.88 -12.58
CA ALA A 26 20.54 -9.96 -13.56
C ALA A 26 21.12 -11.25 -12.95
N ASP A 27 21.94 -11.13 -11.91
CA ASP A 27 22.51 -12.21 -11.11
C ASP A 27 21.65 -12.57 -9.88
N GLY A 28 20.49 -11.95 -9.73
CA GLY A 28 19.56 -12.19 -8.63
C GLY A 28 19.04 -13.63 -8.61
N CYS A 29 19.13 -14.27 -7.44
CA CYS A 29 18.60 -15.61 -7.24
C CYS A 29 17.06 -15.63 -7.31
N ASN A 30 16.48 -16.82 -7.46
CA ASN A 30 15.01 -16.97 -7.55
C ASN A 30 14.28 -16.40 -6.33
N THR A 31 14.86 -16.51 -5.13
CA THR A 31 14.28 -15.91 -3.91
C THR A 31 14.14 -14.40 -4.07
N TYR A 32 15.16 -13.71 -4.61
CA TYR A 32 15.12 -12.27 -4.82
C TYR A 32 14.00 -11.85 -5.77
N LYS A 33 13.82 -12.60 -6.86
CA LYS A 33 12.74 -12.37 -7.84
C LYS A 33 11.36 -12.54 -7.22
N VAL A 34 11.17 -13.60 -6.44
CA VAL A 34 9.90 -13.87 -5.74
C VAL A 34 9.63 -12.79 -4.70
N THR A 35 10.64 -12.39 -3.92
CA THR A 35 10.49 -11.32 -2.92
C THR A 35 10.03 -10.01 -3.57
N PHE A 36 10.62 -9.61 -4.69
CA PHE A 36 10.21 -8.39 -5.40
C PHE A 36 8.79 -8.48 -5.96
N ALA A 37 8.42 -9.62 -6.55
CA ALA A 37 7.06 -9.85 -7.02
C ALA A 37 6.02 -9.77 -5.88
N MET A 38 6.30 -10.43 -4.74
CA MET A 38 5.41 -10.38 -3.56
C MET A 38 5.31 -8.98 -2.97
N LEU A 39 6.41 -8.20 -2.99
CA LEU A 39 6.41 -6.85 -2.46
C LEU A 39 5.61 -5.89 -3.34
N GLN A 40 5.68 -6.08 -4.67
CA GLN A 40 4.86 -5.34 -5.63
C GLN A 40 3.37 -5.69 -5.50
N GLU A 41 3.04 -6.96 -5.32
CA GLU A 41 1.67 -7.41 -5.04
C GLU A 41 1.15 -6.76 -3.74
N PHE A 42 1.96 -6.78 -2.68
CA PHE A 42 1.60 -6.15 -1.42
C PHE A 42 1.36 -4.64 -1.55
N GLU A 43 2.17 -3.92 -2.33
CA GLU A 43 1.94 -2.48 -2.59
C GLU A 43 0.56 -2.24 -3.25
N GLN A 44 0.19 -3.07 -4.24
CA GLN A 44 -1.10 -2.95 -4.92
C GLN A 44 -2.26 -3.21 -3.98
N ASP A 45 -2.17 -4.25 -3.15
CA ASP A 45 -3.17 -4.57 -2.15
C ASP A 45 -3.30 -3.46 -1.10
N LEU A 46 -2.18 -2.87 -0.68
CA LEU A 46 -2.17 -1.77 0.27
C LEU A 46 -2.86 -0.52 -0.33
N HIS A 47 -2.59 -0.18 -1.59
CA HIS A 47 -3.28 0.91 -2.26
C HIS A 47 -4.79 0.68 -2.35
N LEU A 48 -5.21 -0.56 -2.65
CA LEU A 48 -6.63 -0.93 -2.64
C LEU A 48 -7.24 -0.78 -1.25
N HIS A 49 -6.56 -1.30 -0.22
CA HIS A 49 -6.97 -1.20 1.18
C HIS A 49 -7.19 0.27 1.59
N ILE A 50 -6.19 1.13 1.37
CA ILE A 50 -6.27 2.57 1.68
C ILE A 50 -7.44 3.23 0.92
N HIS A 51 -7.64 2.88 -0.34
CA HIS A 51 -8.74 3.42 -1.13
C HIS A 51 -10.11 3.05 -0.55
N LEU A 52 -10.31 1.77 -0.22
CA LEU A 52 -11.56 1.28 0.37
C LEU A 52 -11.82 1.96 1.72
N GLU A 53 -10.79 2.11 2.56
CA GLU A 53 -10.93 2.74 3.87
C GLU A 53 -11.24 4.24 3.76
N ASN A 54 -10.37 5.00 3.07
CA ASN A 54 -10.47 6.45 3.02
C ASN A 54 -11.71 6.95 2.26
N ASN A 55 -12.14 6.23 1.22
CA ASN A 55 -13.18 6.73 0.31
C ASN A 55 -14.53 6.05 0.50
N ILE A 56 -14.59 4.91 1.20
CA ILE A 56 -15.85 4.15 1.35
C ILE A 56 -16.16 3.93 2.83
N LEU A 57 -15.26 3.26 3.56
CA LEU A 57 -15.55 2.84 4.92
C LEU A 57 -15.60 4.01 5.92
N PHE A 58 -14.59 4.87 5.94
CA PHE A 58 -14.54 5.98 6.90
C PHE A 58 -15.68 6.99 6.68
N PRO A 59 -15.99 7.44 5.44
CA PRO A 59 -17.12 8.34 5.24
C PRO A 59 -18.46 7.72 5.64
N ALA A 60 -18.65 6.41 5.39
CA ALA A 60 -19.85 5.71 5.82
C ALA A 60 -19.95 5.62 7.35
N ALA A 61 -18.82 5.38 8.03
CA ALA A 61 -18.75 5.32 9.49
C ALA A 61 -19.00 6.68 10.14
N GLU A 62 -18.41 7.76 9.63
CA GLU A 62 -18.66 9.14 10.11
C GLU A 62 -20.12 9.53 9.95
N LYS A 63 -20.74 9.20 8.80
CA LYS A 63 -22.16 9.44 8.58
C LYS A 63 -23.01 8.67 9.61
N LEU A 64 -22.72 7.38 9.81
CA LEU A 64 -23.44 6.54 10.76
C LEU A 64 -23.31 7.09 12.19
N GLU A 65 -22.10 7.45 12.62
CA GLU A 65 -21.87 8.07 13.92
C GLU A 65 -22.73 9.32 14.11
N SER A 66 -22.76 10.20 13.11
CA SER A 66 -23.56 11.44 13.16
C SER A 66 -25.08 11.21 13.23
N GLU A 67 -25.58 10.05 12.77
CA GLU A 67 -27.00 9.70 12.83
C GLU A 67 -27.44 9.17 14.21
N PHE A 68 -26.48 8.73 15.04
CA PHE A 68 -26.74 8.14 16.36
C PHE A 68 -26.29 8.99 17.55
N CYS A 69 -25.64 10.14 17.31
CA CYS A 69 -25.30 11.15 18.33
C CYS A 69 -26.23 12.36 18.27
#